data_AF-X6L4T8-F1
#
_entry.id   AF-X6L4T8-F1
#
_cell.length_a   1.000
_cell.length_b   1.000
_cell.length_c   1.000
_cell.angle_alpha   90.00
_cell.angle_beta   90.00
_cell.angle_gamma   90.00
#
_symmetry.space_group_name_H-M   'P 1'
#
loop_
_entity.id
_entity.type
_entity.pdbx_description
1 polymer ?
#
loop_
_entity_poly.entity_id
_entity_poly.type
_entity_poly.pdbx_seq_one_letter_code
_entity_poly.pdbx_strand_id
1 'polypeptide(L)'
;MTPLPISHPLPIPRETLYSYLARLAATWRTDAQQLAYDMGASFKRLMDQDDEALEMFSSWAKLSPKVMAEMLSWTGMRAGNVRMQFRGELYVSRALRNPVVRGCPMCLREDVAETDRPAHKVMAMRGDWQFRDVMICVQHSHPLVPLWQTEGLRDRFDIGARLQEISGEILSGKFDQAPWVPSDYDLWLDRRLQDGSDTTWLAGHPVFVVTTLCRLLGQALSKFDSAEGGDEFCHDHSRGFDIMKAGKTAIREALDQIAAMATDAQDEPSKTFGPLYTRLNRDYVKEADFDPFRKILRECVLDHWPYASGDVILGEALPQRRKHSLRTAASEIGVGAKVLEHFLVEAGAIVANDPRPDSRRLFDAHAYTDLLAEIPTLVGPIAMRQAMGATKMELIALTGADLLRPRTRVKKVKNPWRISDGILLVNELSSGAIPVQAEDTRWETLLRACRRREIDLGDLITRIRDKSMPLGQRTGEAGFHGIVVPRSEVDAIAPMPRAIAEDASEELPGMAAAEFGRSVGLRDGGVFQSMIEAGYVPASKIINPRTKRPQYWMTPENMDTFRRQFATLTTLAAETGQHRNSLKGRIASGRVARFSPEGRDFGAVYLRDDVIKLLGLE
;
A
#
# COMPACT_ATOMS: atom_id res chain seq x y z
N MET A 1 36.09 13.02 74.62
CA MET A 1 36.09 12.43 73.26
C MET A 1 35.31 11.13 73.33
N THR A 2 34.03 11.17 73.01
CA THR A 2 33.18 9.98 72.88
C THR A 2 33.09 9.66 71.40
N PRO A 3 33.78 8.61 70.90
CA PRO A 3 33.59 8.19 69.52
C PRO A 3 32.26 7.45 69.48
N LEU A 4 31.20 8.11 69.02
CA LEU A 4 30.04 7.35 68.54
C LEU A 4 30.53 6.59 67.30
N PRO A 5 30.39 5.26 67.23
CA PRO A 5 30.77 4.53 66.04
C PRO A 5 29.87 5.02 64.90
N ILE A 6 30.46 5.76 63.97
CA ILE A 6 29.80 6.14 62.73
C ILE A 6 29.56 4.83 61.97
N SER A 7 28.33 4.33 62.01
CA SER A 7 27.94 3.15 61.22
C SER A 7 27.72 3.56 59.78
N HIS A 8 28.24 2.78 58.84
CA HIS A 8 27.94 2.97 57.43
C HIS A 8 26.44 2.78 57.19
N PRO A 9 25.79 3.63 56.38
CA PRO A 9 24.42 3.37 55.96
C PRO A 9 24.38 2.07 55.15
N LEU A 10 23.29 1.33 55.28
CA LEU A 10 23.01 0.23 54.35
C LEU A 10 22.55 0.83 53.01
N PRO A 11 22.94 0.23 51.87
CA PRO A 11 22.33 0.56 50.58
C PRO A 11 20.83 0.33 50.63
N ILE A 12 20.06 1.23 50.04
CA ILE A 12 18.61 1.08 49.94
C ILE A 12 18.22 0.30 48.66
N PRO A 13 16.97 -0.16 48.52
CA PRO A 13 16.53 -0.86 47.31
C PRO A 13 16.82 -0.05 46.04
N ARG A 14 17.38 -0.72 45.03
CA ARG A 14 17.76 -0.15 43.72
C ARG A 14 18.80 0.97 43.76
N GLU A 15 19.51 1.17 44.86
CA GLU A 15 20.52 2.23 44.93
C GLU A 15 21.71 1.97 43.99
N THR A 16 22.21 3.04 43.37
CA THR A 16 23.42 2.98 42.53
C THR A 16 24.70 3.23 43.34
N LEU A 17 25.85 2.78 42.82
CA LEU A 17 27.17 2.98 43.43
C LEU A 17 27.44 4.45 43.75
N TYR A 18 27.14 5.36 42.82
CA TYR A 18 27.43 6.79 42.99
C TYR A 18 26.50 7.45 44.00
N SER A 19 25.23 7.03 44.06
CA SER A 19 24.31 7.44 45.13
C SER A 19 24.79 6.97 46.49
N TYR A 20 25.14 5.69 46.59
CA TYR A 20 25.59 5.11 47.84
C TYR A 20 26.89 5.74 48.33
N LEU A 21 27.85 5.99 47.42
CA LEU A 21 29.09 6.71 47.72
C LEU A 21 28.80 8.12 48.27
N ALA A 22 27.85 8.85 47.70
CA ALA A 22 27.47 10.18 48.18
C ALA A 22 26.89 10.14 49.61
N ARG A 23 26.01 9.19 49.90
CA ARG A 23 25.45 8.98 51.26
C ARG A 23 26.49 8.50 52.27
N LEU A 24 27.41 7.66 51.82
CA LEU A 24 28.54 7.21 52.64
C LEU A 24 29.45 8.39 52.98
N ALA A 25 29.84 9.20 51.98
CA ALA A 25 30.65 10.40 52.19
C ALA A 25 29.98 11.39 53.14
N ALA A 26 28.67 11.60 52.97
CA ALA A 26 27.88 12.44 53.85
C ALA A 26 27.87 11.95 55.31
N THR A 27 27.86 10.63 55.54
CA THR A 27 27.96 10.00 56.86
C THR A 27 29.31 10.26 57.52
N TRP A 28 30.38 10.27 56.71
CA TRP A 28 31.75 10.63 57.10
C TRP A 28 32.03 12.15 57.05
N ARG A 29 31.00 12.97 56.80
CA ARG A 29 31.06 14.44 56.74
C ARG A 29 32.08 14.98 55.73
N THR A 30 32.25 14.27 54.62
CA THR A 30 33.11 14.65 53.51
C THR A 30 32.32 14.59 52.19
N ASP A 31 32.96 14.92 51.06
CA ASP A 31 32.38 14.74 49.73
C ASP A 31 32.78 13.40 49.10
N ALA A 32 32.06 13.00 48.05
CA ALA A 32 32.24 11.70 47.40
C ALA A 32 33.65 11.51 46.83
N GLN A 33 34.29 12.59 46.38
CA GLN A 33 35.59 12.54 45.72
C GLN A 33 36.71 12.40 46.74
N GLN A 34 36.63 13.16 47.84
CA GLN A 34 37.54 13.06 48.96
C GLN A 34 37.39 11.71 49.66
N LEU A 35 36.16 11.22 49.89
CA LEU A 35 35.96 9.89 50.46
C LEU A 35 36.60 8.82 49.58
N ALA A 36 36.36 8.88 48.26
CA ALA A 36 36.98 7.96 47.32
C ALA A 36 38.50 7.96 47.49
N TYR A 37 39.12 9.13 47.45
CA TYR A 37 40.56 9.28 47.66
C TYR A 37 41.04 8.67 48.99
N ASP A 38 40.33 8.93 50.09
CA ASP A 38 40.67 8.41 51.42
C ASP A 38 40.54 6.88 51.51
N MET A 39 39.63 6.28 50.73
CA MET A 39 39.53 4.82 50.59
C MET A 39 40.66 4.20 49.75
N GLY A 40 41.50 5.03 49.12
CA GLY A 40 42.52 4.63 48.15
C GLY A 40 41.98 4.34 46.74
N ALA A 41 40.69 4.60 46.51
CA ALA A 41 40.04 4.47 45.21
C ALA A 41 39.78 5.86 44.63
N SER A 42 40.42 6.29 43.54
CA SER A 42 40.06 7.62 43.01
C SER A 42 38.63 7.62 42.45
N PHE A 43 37.91 8.75 42.59
CA PHE A 43 36.55 8.89 42.04
C PHE A 43 36.51 8.57 40.54
N LYS A 44 37.57 8.93 39.81
CA LYS A 44 37.75 8.56 38.40
C LYS A 44 37.82 7.04 38.20
N ARG A 45 38.61 6.32 39.01
CA ARG A 45 38.71 4.85 38.92
C ARG A 45 37.35 4.17 39.17
N LEU A 46 36.56 4.68 40.12
CA LEU A 46 35.20 4.19 40.35
C LEU A 46 34.26 4.45 39.15
N MET A 47 34.34 5.62 38.52
CA MET A 47 33.58 5.93 37.29
C MET A 47 34.04 5.11 36.07
N ASP A 48 35.33 4.80 36.01
CA ASP A 48 35.90 3.90 35.02
C ASP A 48 35.59 2.43 35.32
N GLN A 49 35.02 2.15 36.50
CA GLN A 49 34.60 0.83 36.97
C GLN A 49 35.79 -0.14 37.00
N ASP A 50 36.90 0.36 37.50
CA ASP A 50 38.13 -0.39 37.74
C ASP A 50 37.93 -1.42 38.88
N ASP A 51 38.25 -2.68 38.62
CA ASP A 51 37.94 -3.79 39.53
C ASP A 51 38.61 -3.62 40.91
N GLU A 52 39.88 -3.23 40.94
CA GLU A 52 40.60 -2.99 42.20
C GLU A 52 39.96 -1.85 43.01
N ALA A 53 39.58 -0.75 42.35
CA ALA A 53 38.87 0.34 43.02
C ALA A 53 37.51 -0.08 43.59
N LEU A 54 36.78 -0.96 42.90
CA LEU A 54 35.50 -1.50 43.37
C LEU A 54 35.68 -2.47 44.55
N GLU A 55 36.73 -3.28 44.54
CA GLU A 55 37.10 -4.17 45.66
C GLU A 55 37.49 -3.35 46.90
N MET A 56 38.31 -2.30 46.72
CA MET A 56 38.68 -1.37 47.80
C MET A 56 37.45 -0.68 48.37
N PHE A 57 36.54 -0.21 47.51
CA PHE A 57 35.27 0.39 47.92
C PHE A 57 34.42 -0.60 48.75
N SER A 58 34.23 -1.83 48.26
CA SER A 58 33.42 -2.86 48.92
C SER A 58 34.00 -3.24 50.29
N SER A 59 35.33 -3.41 50.36
CA SER A 59 36.06 -3.74 51.58
C SER A 59 35.93 -2.62 52.62
N TRP A 60 36.16 -1.38 52.19
CA TRP A 60 36.07 -0.22 53.07
C TRP A 60 34.65 -0.01 53.57
N ALA A 61 33.66 -0.05 52.67
CA ALA A 61 32.24 0.10 53.02
C ALA A 61 31.68 -1.09 53.82
N LYS A 62 32.43 -2.19 53.98
CA LYS A 62 32.03 -3.44 54.65
C LYS A 62 30.80 -4.09 54.02
N LEU A 63 30.69 -4.01 52.68
CA LEU A 63 29.59 -4.61 51.94
C LEU A 63 29.86 -6.10 51.70
N SER A 64 28.82 -6.92 51.86
CA SER A 64 28.91 -8.32 51.42
C SER A 64 28.98 -8.39 49.89
N PRO A 65 29.60 -9.44 49.30
CA PRO A 65 29.66 -9.61 47.86
C PRO A 65 28.29 -9.58 47.17
N LYS A 66 27.24 -10.12 47.84
CA LYS A 66 25.87 -10.10 47.32
C LYS A 66 25.29 -8.69 47.23
N VAL A 67 25.51 -7.86 48.26
CA VAL A 67 25.02 -6.47 48.28
C VAL A 67 25.76 -5.62 47.25
N MET A 68 27.08 -5.83 47.11
CA MET A 68 27.87 -5.15 46.09
C MET A 68 27.40 -5.53 44.68
N ALA A 69 27.20 -6.82 44.40
CA ALA A 69 26.70 -7.29 43.11
C ALA A 69 25.32 -6.71 42.77
N GLU A 70 24.40 -6.66 43.75
CA GLU A 70 23.07 -6.05 43.57
C GLU A 70 23.20 -4.56 43.21
N MET A 71 23.97 -3.78 43.96
CA MET A 71 24.20 -2.35 43.71
C MET A 71 24.86 -2.09 42.34
N LEU A 72 25.87 -2.88 41.97
CA LEU A 72 26.52 -2.77 40.65
C LEU A 72 25.56 -3.13 39.52
N SER A 73 24.66 -4.10 39.73
CA SER A 73 23.63 -4.45 38.73
C SER A 73 22.65 -3.30 38.46
N TRP A 74 22.35 -2.48 39.48
CA TRP A 74 21.55 -1.24 39.37
C TRP A 74 22.36 -0.05 38.87
N THR A 75 23.68 -0.04 39.08
CA THR A 75 24.58 0.99 38.54
C THR A 75 24.78 0.83 37.03
N GLY A 76 24.77 -0.40 36.54
CA GLY A 76 25.13 -0.73 35.17
C GLY A 76 26.65 -0.73 34.99
N MET A 77 27.21 -1.85 34.54
CA MET A 77 28.65 -2.05 34.37
C MET A 77 29.04 -1.99 32.90
N ARG A 78 30.21 -1.41 32.57
CA ARG A 78 30.72 -1.35 31.19
C ARG A 78 30.94 -2.76 30.67
N ALA A 79 30.47 -3.01 29.46
CA ALA A 79 30.73 -4.24 28.72
C ALA A 79 31.38 -3.85 27.39
N GLY A 80 32.67 -3.51 27.42
CA GLY A 80 33.39 -2.93 26.28
C GLY A 80 33.05 -1.44 26.04
N ASN A 81 33.16 -0.98 24.79
CA ASN A 81 33.16 0.46 24.50
C ASN A 81 31.77 1.12 24.43
N VAL A 82 30.75 0.39 23.99
CA VAL A 82 29.42 0.96 23.69
C VAL A 82 28.26 0.17 24.28
N ARG A 83 28.56 -0.80 25.16
CA ARG A 83 27.57 -1.62 25.86
C ARG A 83 27.73 -1.54 27.37
N MET A 84 26.64 -1.85 28.06
CA MET A 84 26.52 -1.89 29.50
C MET A 84 25.79 -3.17 29.91
N GLN A 85 26.32 -3.90 30.90
CA GLN A 85 25.60 -4.94 31.61
C GLN A 85 24.71 -4.28 32.67
N PHE A 86 23.40 -4.47 32.60
CA PHE A 86 22.42 -3.92 33.55
C PHE A 86 21.38 -4.98 33.85
N ARG A 87 21.16 -5.26 35.14
CA ARG A 87 20.19 -6.28 35.61
C ARG A 87 20.32 -7.64 34.89
N GLY A 88 21.55 -8.07 34.62
CA GLY A 88 21.82 -9.36 33.99
C GLY A 88 21.78 -9.38 32.46
N GLU A 89 21.47 -8.27 31.79
CA GLU A 89 21.37 -8.20 30.33
C GLU A 89 22.25 -7.08 29.73
N LEU A 90 22.45 -7.10 28.41
CA LEU A 90 23.27 -6.14 27.67
C LEU A 90 22.44 -5.03 27.03
N TYR A 91 22.83 -3.79 27.30
CA TYR A 91 22.20 -2.57 26.80
C TYR A 91 23.22 -1.73 26.02
N VAL A 92 22.76 -0.91 25.09
CA VAL A 92 23.62 0.15 24.52
C VAL A 92 23.88 1.22 25.59
N SER A 93 25.10 1.75 25.66
CA SER A 93 25.46 2.70 26.74
C SER A 93 24.55 3.93 26.77
N ARG A 94 24.07 4.40 25.62
CA ARG A 94 23.13 5.53 25.51
C ARG A 94 21.72 5.25 26.07
N ALA A 95 21.39 3.99 26.39
CA ALA A 95 20.13 3.66 27.04
C ALA A 95 20.16 3.95 28.54
N LEU A 96 21.35 3.93 29.16
CA LEU A 96 21.55 4.08 30.60
C LEU A 96 22.36 5.33 30.97
N ARG A 97 23.19 5.85 30.05
CA ARG A 97 24.06 7.02 30.27
C ARG A 97 23.53 8.24 29.51
N ASN A 98 22.49 8.86 30.05
CA ASN A 98 21.94 10.13 29.56
C ASN A 98 22.59 11.33 30.28
N PRO A 99 22.94 12.43 29.60
CA PRO A 99 23.32 13.69 30.24
C PRO A 99 22.25 14.25 31.18
N VAL A 100 20.97 14.00 30.89
CA VAL A 100 19.84 14.35 31.75
C VAL A 100 19.65 13.22 32.76
N VAL A 101 19.87 13.53 34.04
CA VAL A 101 19.57 12.62 35.14
C VAL A 101 18.15 12.89 35.60
N ARG A 102 17.35 11.82 35.66
CA ARG A 102 15.94 11.86 36.05
C ARG A 102 15.74 11.19 37.41
N GLY A 103 14.62 11.47 38.05
CA GLY A 103 14.21 10.74 39.23
C GLY A 103 12.81 11.10 39.70
N CYS A 104 12.36 10.46 40.76
CA CYS A 104 11.07 10.78 41.38
C CYS A 104 11.28 11.67 42.60
N PRO A 105 10.75 12.93 42.61
CA PRO A 105 10.86 13.82 43.75
C PRO A 105 10.13 13.27 44.99
N MET A 106 9.08 12.46 44.82
CA MET A 106 8.35 11.85 45.92
C MET A 106 9.20 10.80 46.66
N CYS A 107 9.85 9.86 45.93
CA CYS A 107 10.83 8.94 46.54
C CYS A 107 11.92 9.69 47.31
N LEU A 108 12.46 10.76 46.73
CA LEU A 108 13.53 11.54 47.36
C LEU A 108 13.04 12.27 48.62
N ARG A 109 11.77 12.71 48.68
CA ARG A 109 11.18 13.27 49.90
C ARG A 109 10.91 12.19 50.96
N GLU A 110 10.45 11.02 50.56
CA GLU A 110 10.25 9.88 51.48
C GLU A 110 11.57 9.45 52.12
N ASP A 111 12.68 9.44 51.37
CA ASP A 111 14.02 9.16 51.92
C ASP A 111 14.38 10.09 53.10
N VAL A 112 13.82 11.30 53.15
CA VAL A 112 14.11 12.32 54.18
C VAL A 112 13.09 12.30 55.33
N ALA A 113 11.92 11.69 55.14
CA ALA A 113 10.80 11.81 56.07
C ALA A 113 11.08 11.25 57.48
N GLU A 114 12.08 10.36 57.62
CA GLU A 114 12.42 9.68 58.87
C GLU A 114 13.76 10.14 59.49
N THR A 115 14.29 11.32 59.12
CA THR A 115 15.62 11.76 59.59
C THR A 115 15.76 13.27 59.81
N ASP A 116 16.49 13.65 60.86
CA ASP A 116 16.89 15.04 61.12
C ASP A 116 18.17 15.45 60.35
N ARG A 117 18.70 14.58 59.48
CA ARG A 117 19.90 14.88 58.69
C ARG A 117 19.55 15.79 57.50
N PRO A 118 20.49 16.62 57.01
CA PRO A 118 20.28 17.42 55.81
C PRO A 118 19.80 16.56 54.63
N ALA A 119 18.74 16.99 53.95
CA ALA A 119 18.04 16.21 52.92
C ALA A 119 18.95 15.57 51.86
N HIS A 120 19.86 16.36 51.28
CA HIS A 120 20.82 15.91 50.26
C HIS A 120 21.77 14.79 50.71
N LYS A 121 21.87 14.54 52.01
CA LYS A 121 22.72 13.49 52.60
C LYS A 121 22.02 12.15 52.76
N VAL A 122 20.71 12.11 52.56
CA VAL A 122 19.88 10.91 52.79
C VAL A 122 19.10 10.50 51.55
N MET A 123 18.68 11.48 50.75
CA MET A 123 18.18 11.28 49.38
C MET A 123 19.08 10.33 48.59
N ALA A 124 18.48 9.37 47.91
CA ALA A 124 19.19 8.36 47.13
C ALA A 124 18.61 8.18 45.72
N MET A 125 19.50 8.02 44.75
CA MET A 125 19.11 7.81 43.36
C MET A 125 18.88 6.33 43.08
N ARG A 126 17.72 5.99 42.51
CA ARG A 126 17.39 4.61 42.11
C ARG A 126 17.91 4.31 40.70
N GLY A 127 18.40 3.09 40.50
CA GLY A 127 19.10 2.67 39.28
C GLY A 127 18.18 2.46 38.08
N ASP A 128 16.91 2.14 38.28
CA ASP A 128 15.90 2.06 37.23
C ASP A 128 15.68 3.42 36.54
N TRP A 129 15.82 4.54 37.25
CA TRP A 129 15.58 5.88 36.70
C TRP A 129 16.55 6.27 35.57
N GLN A 130 17.75 5.66 35.58
CA GLN A 130 18.76 5.91 34.54
C GLN A 130 18.39 5.27 33.20
N PHE A 131 17.53 4.24 33.21
CA PHE A 131 17.13 3.56 31.99
C PHE A 131 16.08 4.41 31.26
N ARG A 132 16.43 4.88 30.07
CA ARG A 132 15.63 5.86 29.31
C ARG A 132 14.19 5.42 29.04
N ASP A 133 13.94 4.11 28.92
CA ASP A 133 12.63 3.56 28.59
C ASP A 133 11.76 3.35 29.86
N VAL A 134 12.33 3.57 31.07
CA VAL A 134 11.54 3.78 32.30
C VAL A 134 11.08 5.25 32.30
N MET A 135 9.76 5.45 32.29
CA MET A 135 9.13 6.77 32.17
C MET A 135 8.43 7.22 33.45
N ILE A 136 8.04 6.29 34.31
CA ILE A 136 7.25 6.54 35.51
C ILE A 136 7.88 5.86 36.73
N CYS A 137 7.75 6.48 37.90
CA CYS A 137 7.89 5.80 39.17
C CYS A 137 6.59 5.07 39.51
N VAL A 138 6.59 3.74 39.46
CA VAL A 138 5.40 2.91 39.74
C VAL A 138 4.91 3.10 41.18
N GLN A 139 5.81 3.27 42.15
CA GLN A 139 5.45 3.46 43.55
C GLN A 139 4.60 4.72 43.76
N HIS A 140 4.95 5.83 43.10
CA HIS A 140 4.30 7.12 43.28
C HIS A 140 3.34 7.50 42.17
N SER A 141 3.22 6.67 41.13
CA SER A 141 2.44 6.99 39.93
C SER A 141 2.81 8.37 39.37
N HIS A 142 4.12 8.69 39.37
CA HIS A 142 4.64 10.01 39.03
C HIS A 142 5.67 9.91 37.90
N PRO A 143 5.57 10.73 36.83
CA PRO A 143 6.55 10.69 35.75
C PRO A 143 7.96 11.00 36.23
N LEU A 144 8.96 10.30 35.71
CA LEU A 144 10.35 10.60 36.03
C LEU A 144 10.75 11.94 35.42
N VAL A 145 11.02 12.92 36.28
CA VAL A 145 11.33 14.30 35.88
C VAL A 145 12.83 14.52 35.78
N PRO A 146 13.30 15.41 34.87
CA PRO A 146 14.70 15.80 34.82
C PRO A 146 15.07 16.57 36.09
N LEU A 147 16.02 16.04 36.86
CA LEU A 147 16.50 16.65 38.10
C LEU A 147 17.70 17.57 37.84
N TRP A 148 18.62 17.15 36.98
CA TRP A 148 19.73 17.97 36.48
C TRP A 148 20.24 17.46 35.12
N GLN A 149 21.03 18.29 34.44
CA GLN A 149 21.67 17.94 33.18
C GLN A 149 23.14 18.33 33.19
N THR A 150 24.03 17.39 32.87
CA THR A 150 25.47 17.67 32.77
C THR A 150 26.18 16.75 31.78
N GLU A 151 26.95 17.34 30.87
CA GLU A 151 27.73 16.58 29.89
C GLU A 151 28.92 15.86 30.53
N GLY A 152 29.63 16.51 31.45
CA GLY A 152 30.77 15.94 32.17
C GLY A 152 30.36 14.81 33.12
N LEU A 153 30.95 13.62 32.96
CA LEU A 153 30.63 12.45 33.78
C LEU A 153 30.94 12.67 35.27
N ARG A 154 32.03 13.38 35.59
CA ARG A 154 32.42 13.68 36.96
C ARG A 154 31.32 14.44 37.70
N ASP A 155 30.86 15.54 37.13
CA ASP A 155 29.83 16.39 37.74
C ASP A 155 28.46 15.71 37.71
N ARG A 156 28.18 14.94 36.65
CA ARG A 156 26.94 14.15 36.53
C ARG A 156 26.78 13.12 37.65
N PHE A 157 27.87 12.44 38.01
CA PHE A 157 27.89 11.38 39.03
C PHE A 157 28.30 11.87 40.42
N ASP A 158 28.58 13.16 40.61
CA ASP A 158 28.71 13.76 41.94
C ASP A 158 27.32 14.01 42.56
N ILE A 159 26.62 12.91 42.85
CA ILE A 159 25.22 12.89 43.25
C ILE A 159 24.97 13.76 44.49
N GLY A 160 25.89 13.73 45.46
CA GLY A 160 25.78 14.51 46.69
C GLY A 160 25.79 16.02 46.42
N ALA A 161 26.73 16.50 45.59
CA ALA A 161 26.78 17.90 45.21
C ALA A 161 25.54 18.32 44.40
N ARG A 162 25.09 17.50 43.43
CA ARG A 162 23.90 17.80 42.63
C ARG A 162 22.64 17.87 43.49
N LEU A 163 22.42 16.90 44.38
CA LEU A 163 21.27 16.90 45.29
C LEU A 163 21.32 18.06 46.29
N GLN A 164 22.51 18.49 46.72
CA GLN A 164 22.65 19.66 47.58
C GLN A 164 22.10 20.92 46.90
N GLU A 165 22.43 21.13 45.62
CA GLU A 165 21.96 22.28 44.84
C GLU A 165 20.42 22.32 44.70
N ILE A 166 19.78 21.17 44.50
CA ILE A 166 18.34 21.10 44.19
C ILE A 166 17.46 20.66 45.37
N SER A 167 18.04 20.33 46.54
CA SER A 167 17.29 19.77 47.67
C SER A 167 16.12 20.64 48.13
N GLY A 168 16.29 21.96 48.18
CA GLY A 168 15.21 22.89 48.53
C GLY A 168 14.05 22.87 47.53
N GLU A 169 14.35 22.69 46.25
CA GLU A 169 13.36 22.61 45.17
C GLU A 169 12.59 21.28 45.17
N ILE A 170 13.27 20.18 45.52
CA ILE A 170 12.62 18.87 45.71
C ILE A 170 11.65 18.94 46.90
N LEU A 171 12.10 19.50 48.02
CA LEU A 171 11.29 19.61 49.25
C LEU A 171 10.10 20.56 49.08
N SER A 172 10.22 21.62 48.29
CA SER A 172 9.13 22.56 48.02
C SER A 172 8.09 22.03 47.02
N GLY A 173 8.34 20.88 46.38
CA GLY A 173 7.45 20.31 45.37
C GLY A 173 7.59 20.93 43.98
N LYS A 174 8.66 21.68 43.70
CA LYS A 174 8.89 22.33 42.40
C LYS A 174 8.90 21.32 41.22
N PHE A 175 9.35 20.11 41.48
CA PHE A 175 9.48 19.02 40.50
C PHE A 175 8.22 18.15 40.38
N ASP A 176 7.18 18.42 41.18
CA ASP A 176 5.97 17.62 41.18
C ASP A 176 5.19 17.85 39.88
N GLN A 177 4.60 16.78 39.37
CA GLN A 177 3.80 16.78 38.15
C GLN A 177 2.53 15.99 38.39
N ALA A 178 1.56 16.13 37.49
CA ALA A 178 0.33 15.36 37.55
C ALA A 178 0.65 13.85 37.54
N PRO A 179 -0.05 13.06 38.38
CA PRO A 179 0.18 11.62 38.44
C PRO A 179 -0.22 10.96 37.11
N TRP A 180 0.54 9.93 36.74
CA TRP A 180 0.25 9.06 35.61
C TRP A 180 -0.23 7.71 36.13
N VAL A 181 -1.24 7.13 35.48
CA VAL A 181 -1.66 5.76 35.81
C VAL A 181 -0.64 4.80 35.19
N PRO A 182 0.05 3.94 35.99
CA PRO A 182 0.98 2.96 35.44
C PRO A 182 0.29 2.03 34.45
N SER A 183 0.86 1.89 33.25
CA SER A 183 0.37 0.97 32.23
C SER A 183 0.84 -0.47 32.47
N ASP A 184 0.27 -1.41 31.72
CA ASP A 184 0.75 -2.80 31.68
C ASP A 184 2.24 -2.89 31.32
N TYR A 185 2.72 -1.98 30.46
CA TYR A 185 4.14 -1.86 30.11
C TYR A 185 5.00 -1.45 31.31
N ASP A 186 4.57 -0.43 32.05
CA ASP A 186 5.33 0.09 33.19
C ASP A 186 5.45 -0.95 34.30
N LEU A 187 4.35 -1.64 34.59
CA LEU A 187 4.30 -2.73 35.58
C LEU A 187 5.13 -3.94 35.14
N TRP A 188 5.10 -4.28 33.85
CA TRP A 188 5.94 -5.33 33.29
C TRP A 188 7.42 -4.96 33.39
N LEU A 189 7.80 -3.75 32.99
CA LEU A 189 9.21 -3.32 32.99
C LEU A 189 9.76 -3.23 34.43
N ASP A 190 8.98 -2.67 35.36
CA ASP A 190 9.36 -2.59 36.77
C ASP A 190 9.67 -3.98 37.35
N ARG A 191 8.77 -4.94 37.12
CA ARG A 191 8.94 -6.32 37.57
C ARG A 191 10.12 -7.01 36.87
N ARG A 192 10.23 -6.84 35.55
CA ARG A 192 11.30 -7.43 34.74
C ARG A 192 12.67 -6.93 35.17
N LEU A 193 12.81 -5.66 35.54
CA LEU A 193 14.04 -5.13 36.11
C LEU A 193 14.27 -5.60 37.55
N GLN A 194 13.21 -5.76 38.34
CA GLN A 194 13.30 -6.16 39.74
C GLN A 194 13.84 -7.58 39.92
N ASP A 195 13.39 -8.56 39.14
CA ASP A 195 13.77 -9.97 39.33
C ASP A 195 13.87 -10.79 38.04
N GLY A 196 13.71 -10.16 36.88
CA GLY A 196 13.72 -10.86 35.59
C GLY A 196 12.43 -11.61 35.27
N SER A 197 11.41 -11.56 36.13
CA SER A 197 10.16 -12.29 35.85
C SER A 197 9.39 -11.68 34.69
N ASP A 198 8.92 -12.55 33.79
CA ASP A 198 8.08 -12.22 32.66
C ASP A 198 7.23 -13.44 32.32
N THR A 199 5.91 -13.29 32.40
CA THR A 199 4.94 -14.34 32.09
C THR A 199 4.49 -14.33 30.63
N THR A 200 4.96 -13.36 29.85
CA THR A 200 4.66 -13.23 28.42
C THR A 200 5.67 -14.01 27.59
N TRP A 201 5.40 -14.16 26.30
CA TRP A 201 6.36 -14.76 25.36
C TRP A 201 7.62 -13.88 25.14
N LEU A 202 7.61 -12.63 25.61
CA LEU A 202 8.74 -11.70 25.52
C LEU A 202 9.88 -12.09 26.47
N ALA A 203 9.66 -13.01 27.41
CA ALA A 203 10.64 -13.48 28.37
C ALA A 203 11.94 -14.01 27.72
N GLY A 204 11.83 -14.54 26.50
CA GLY A 204 12.95 -15.06 25.70
C GLY A 204 13.72 -14.00 24.91
N HIS A 205 13.39 -12.71 25.06
CA HIS A 205 14.04 -11.59 24.38
C HIS A 205 14.68 -10.63 25.39
N PRO A 206 15.82 -9.99 25.04
CA PRO A 206 16.41 -8.97 25.90
C PRO A 206 15.46 -7.78 26.10
N VAL A 207 15.37 -7.29 27.34
CA VAL A 207 14.55 -6.14 27.74
C VAL A 207 14.84 -4.94 26.85
N PHE A 208 16.11 -4.66 26.58
CA PHE A 208 16.51 -3.55 25.70
C PHE A 208 15.86 -3.62 24.31
N VAL A 209 15.75 -4.82 23.74
CA VAL A 209 15.14 -5.06 22.42
C VAL A 209 13.65 -4.84 22.52
N VAL A 210 13.00 -5.43 23.53
CA VAL A 210 11.56 -5.32 23.76
C VAL A 210 11.15 -3.86 23.98
N THR A 211 11.77 -3.13 24.89
CA THR A 211 11.43 -1.72 25.16
C THR A 211 11.66 -0.84 23.94
N THR A 212 12.77 -1.06 23.23
CA THR A 212 13.08 -0.32 22.00
C THR A 212 12.01 -0.54 20.94
N LEU A 213 11.54 -1.78 20.75
CA LEU A 213 10.51 -2.11 19.78
C LEU A 213 9.13 -1.62 20.20
N CYS A 214 8.76 -1.71 21.48
CA CYS A 214 7.51 -1.14 22.00
C CYS A 214 7.45 0.35 21.68
N ARG A 215 8.50 1.10 22.01
CA ARG A 215 8.59 2.53 21.69
C ARG A 215 8.49 2.82 20.19
N LEU A 216 9.25 2.09 19.35
CA LEU A 216 9.29 2.34 17.91
C LEU A 216 7.99 1.97 17.21
N LEU A 217 7.33 0.89 17.64
CA LEU A 217 6.02 0.48 17.13
C LEU A 217 4.93 1.46 17.57
N GLY A 218 4.95 1.87 18.84
CA GLY A 218 4.08 2.93 19.36
C GLY A 218 4.18 4.21 18.54
N GLN A 219 5.40 4.71 18.32
CA GLN A 219 5.67 5.88 17.48
C GLN A 219 5.15 5.71 16.04
N ALA A 220 5.23 4.50 15.48
CA ALA A 220 4.69 4.24 14.16
C ALA A 220 3.16 4.36 14.17
N LEU A 221 2.48 3.80 15.18
CA LEU A 221 1.03 3.85 15.33
C LEU A 221 0.50 5.26 15.62
N SER A 222 1.17 6.03 16.48
CA SER A 222 0.75 7.38 16.86
C SER A 222 0.77 8.36 15.69
N LYS A 223 1.66 8.16 14.70
CA LYS A 223 1.66 8.98 13.47
C LYS A 223 0.41 8.84 12.63
N PHE A 224 -0.32 7.72 12.75
CA PHE A 224 -1.51 7.43 11.96
C PHE A 224 -2.80 7.77 12.71
N ASP A 225 -2.78 7.66 14.03
CA ASP A 225 -3.84 8.15 14.90
C ASP A 225 -3.67 9.66 15.13
N SER A 226 -4.03 10.48 14.15
CA SER A 226 -4.12 11.93 14.34
C SER A 226 -5.22 12.29 15.35
N ALA A 227 -4.95 12.15 16.65
CA ALA A 227 -5.80 12.64 17.73
C ALA A 227 -4.94 13.00 18.98
N GLU A 228 -4.78 14.31 19.16
CA GLU A 228 -4.60 15.02 20.44
C GLU A 228 -3.37 14.71 21.31
N GLY A 229 -2.35 15.58 21.20
CA GLY A 229 -2.03 16.61 22.22
C GLY A 229 -1.79 16.22 23.69
N GLY A 230 -1.56 14.96 24.01
CA GLY A 230 -1.10 14.49 25.32
C GLY A 230 0.40 14.21 25.36
N ASP A 231 0.94 13.88 26.54
CA ASP A 231 2.37 13.59 26.75
C ASP A 231 2.81 12.33 25.96
N GLU A 232 3.21 12.53 24.70
CA GLU A 232 3.27 11.51 23.62
C GLU A 232 4.12 10.27 23.96
N PHE A 233 5.19 10.43 24.75
CA PHE A 233 6.21 9.38 24.91
C PHE A 233 5.78 8.19 25.79
N CYS A 234 4.92 8.40 26.79
CA CYS A 234 4.43 7.31 27.65
C CYS A 234 3.43 6.43 26.91
N HIS A 235 2.53 7.06 26.14
CA HIS A 235 1.52 6.37 25.36
C HIS A 235 2.13 5.48 24.27
N ASP A 236 3.23 5.90 23.64
CA ASP A 236 3.91 5.09 22.63
C ASP A 236 4.38 3.73 23.18
N HIS A 237 5.02 3.70 24.36
CA HIS A 237 5.52 2.45 24.93
C HIS A 237 4.39 1.50 25.28
N SER A 238 3.34 2.00 25.95
CA SER A 238 2.17 1.18 26.30
C SER A 238 1.50 0.61 25.05
N ARG A 239 1.20 1.45 24.05
CA ARG A 239 0.55 1.03 22.80
C ARG A 239 1.35 -0.02 22.06
N GLY A 240 2.66 0.18 21.94
CA GLY A 240 3.54 -0.80 21.32
C GLY A 240 3.62 -2.09 22.13
N PHE A 241 3.64 -2.00 23.47
CA PHE A 241 3.69 -3.17 24.34
C PHE A 241 2.43 -4.03 24.26
N ASP A 242 1.24 -3.43 24.19
CA ASP A 242 -0.02 -4.16 24.07
C ASP A 242 -0.02 -5.10 22.85
N ILE A 243 0.50 -4.62 21.72
CA ILE A 243 0.66 -5.41 20.49
C ILE A 243 1.79 -6.43 20.64
N MET A 244 2.94 -6.02 21.18
CA MET A 244 4.09 -6.91 21.35
C MET A 244 3.76 -8.09 22.27
N LYS A 245 3.07 -7.85 23.39
CA LYS A 245 2.61 -8.86 24.35
C LYS A 245 1.64 -9.86 23.73
N ALA A 246 0.80 -9.43 22.77
CA ALA A 246 -0.17 -10.28 22.09
C ALA A 246 0.45 -11.29 21.11
N GLY A 247 1.70 -11.10 20.67
CA GLY A 247 2.45 -12.09 19.89
C GLY A 247 2.83 -11.65 18.48
N LYS A 248 3.58 -12.52 17.80
CA LYS A 248 4.12 -12.26 16.45
C LYS A 248 3.03 -11.97 15.41
N THR A 249 1.87 -12.64 15.51
CA THR A 249 0.73 -12.41 14.62
C THR A 249 0.16 -11.01 14.80
N ALA A 250 -0.08 -10.57 16.04
CA ALA A 250 -0.57 -9.22 16.32
C ALA A 250 0.42 -8.14 15.84
N ILE A 251 1.73 -8.37 16.02
CA ILE A 251 2.77 -7.47 15.45
C ILE A 251 2.62 -7.39 13.93
N ARG A 252 2.49 -8.54 13.25
CA ARG A 252 2.37 -8.57 11.79
C ARG A 252 1.10 -7.85 11.32
N GLU A 253 -0.03 -8.09 11.96
CA GLU A 253 -1.31 -7.44 11.65
C GLU A 253 -1.24 -5.92 11.83
N ALA A 254 -0.64 -5.44 12.92
CA ALA A 254 -0.45 -4.01 13.15
C ALA A 254 0.44 -3.36 12.07
N LEU A 255 1.52 -4.05 11.66
CA LEU A 255 2.38 -3.57 10.57
C LEU A 255 1.65 -3.55 9.23
N ASP A 256 0.81 -4.55 8.94
CA ASP A 256 0.00 -4.60 7.73
C ASP A 256 -1.05 -3.48 7.70
N GLN A 257 -1.67 -3.17 8.84
CA GLN A 257 -2.59 -2.03 8.97
C GLN A 257 -1.88 -0.71 8.68
N ILE A 258 -0.70 -0.50 9.26
CA ILE A 258 0.14 0.66 8.98
C ILE A 258 0.51 0.72 7.48
N ALA A 259 0.91 -0.41 6.89
CA ALA A 259 1.29 -0.48 5.48
C ALA A 259 0.13 -0.22 4.52
N ALA A 260 -1.10 -0.65 4.88
CA ALA A 260 -2.30 -0.43 4.08
C ALA A 260 -2.67 1.04 3.97
N MET A 261 -2.28 1.88 4.93
CA MET A 261 -2.50 3.33 4.90
C MET A 261 -1.57 4.06 3.93
N ALA A 262 -0.50 3.41 3.44
CA ALA A 262 0.41 3.97 2.44
C ALA A 262 -0.22 3.93 1.03
N THR A 263 -1.04 4.94 0.70
CA THR A 263 -1.77 5.02 -0.56
C THR A 263 -1.08 5.87 -1.62
N ASP A 264 -0.18 6.79 -1.23
CA ASP A 264 0.46 7.69 -2.19
C ASP A 264 1.58 7.00 -2.98
N ALA A 265 1.87 7.54 -4.17
CA ALA A 265 2.90 7.00 -5.04
C ALA A 265 4.31 7.03 -4.44
N GLN A 266 4.54 7.91 -3.46
CA GLN A 266 5.82 8.18 -2.80
C GLN A 266 5.87 7.67 -1.35
N ASP A 267 4.86 6.93 -0.90
CA ASP A 267 4.86 6.37 0.45
C ASP A 267 5.78 5.15 0.51
N GLU A 268 7.06 5.40 0.73
CA GLU A 268 8.07 4.37 0.97
C GLU A 268 7.99 3.83 2.41
N PRO A 269 8.53 2.63 2.69
CA PRO A 269 8.56 2.07 4.05
C PRO A 269 9.21 2.99 5.09
N SER A 270 10.22 3.75 4.68
CA SER A 270 10.91 4.74 5.53
C SER A 270 9.99 5.86 5.99
N LYS A 271 9.11 6.36 5.12
CA LYS A 271 8.09 7.36 5.43
C LYS A 271 6.96 6.75 6.26
N THR A 272 6.53 5.55 5.88
CA THR A 272 5.38 4.85 6.46
C THR A 272 5.65 4.41 7.90
N PHE A 273 6.73 3.65 8.14
CA PHE A 273 7.06 3.15 9.47
C PHE A 273 8.02 4.08 10.25
N GLY A 274 8.57 5.11 9.59
CA GLY A 274 9.39 6.12 10.24
C GLY A 274 10.63 5.56 10.97
N PRO A 275 10.85 5.94 12.25
CA PRO A 275 11.94 5.45 13.07
C PRO A 275 12.03 3.92 13.18
N LEU A 276 10.90 3.20 13.13
CA LEU A 276 10.90 1.75 13.23
C LEU A 276 11.69 1.11 12.08
N TYR A 277 11.34 1.46 10.84
CA TYR A 277 12.03 0.94 9.65
C TYR A 277 13.47 1.43 9.59
N THR A 278 13.70 2.74 9.77
CA THR A 278 15.06 3.30 9.64
C THR A 278 16.04 2.73 10.66
N ARG A 279 15.63 2.52 11.91
CA ARG A 279 16.52 1.93 12.92
C ARG A 279 16.76 0.45 12.69
N LEU A 280 15.75 -0.35 12.34
CA LEU A 280 15.95 -1.77 12.05
C LEU A 280 16.75 -2.01 10.76
N ASN A 281 16.64 -1.10 9.79
CA ASN A 281 17.36 -1.21 8.52
C ASN A 281 18.83 -0.73 8.59
N ARG A 282 19.15 0.15 9.54
CA ARG A 282 20.49 0.77 9.64
C ARG A 282 21.16 0.55 10.98
N ASP A 283 20.53 0.99 12.06
CA ASP A 283 21.15 1.07 13.39
C ASP A 283 21.25 -0.31 14.06
N TYR A 284 20.25 -1.18 13.84
CA TYR A 284 20.15 -2.53 14.44
C TYR A 284 20.23 -3.66 13.42
N VAL A 285 20.73 -3.38 12.22
CA VAL A 285 20.78 -4.37 11.12
C VAL A 285 21.73 -5.54 11.40
N LYS A 286 22.74 -5.33 12.25
CA LYS A 286 23.74 -6.34 12.65
C LYS A 286 23.48 -6.94 14.03
N GLU A 287 22.37 -6.57 14.67
CA GLU A 287 22.05 -6.97 16.03
C GLU A 287 21.12 -8.19 16.00
N ALA A 288 21.68 -9.37 16.27
CA ALA A 288 20.98 -10.66 16.14
C ALA A 288 19.68 -10.73 16.97
N ASP A 289 19.66 -10.09 18.14
CA ASP A 289 18.48 -10.09 19.01
C ASP A 289 17.26 -9.36 18.38
N PHE A 290 17.50 -8.48 17.40
CA PHE A 290 16.42 -7.81 16.65
C PHE A 290 15.93 -8.64 15.45
N ASP A 291 16.62 -9.71 15.05
CA ASP A 291 16.32 -10.50 13.86
C ASP A 291 14.88 -11.03 13.82
N PRO A 292 14.29 -11.57 14.91
CA PRO A 292 12.93 -12.09 14.88
C PRO A 292 11.90 -11.02 14.49
N PHE A 293 12.08 -9.80 14.96
CA PHE A 293 11.19 -8.67 14.70
C PHE A 293 11.48 -8.01 13.35
N ARG A 294 12.77 -7.91 13.00
CA ARG A 294 13.22 -7.42 11.71
C ARG A 294 12.70 -8.28 10.57
N LYS A 295 12.65 -9.61 10.74
CA LYS A 295 12.05 -10.55 9.79
C LYS A 295 10.54 -10.30 9.61
N ILE A 296 9.79 -10.07 10.69
CA ILE A 296 8.35 -9.78 10.60
C ILE A 296 8.12 -8.50 9.80
N LEU A 297 8.86 -7.43 10.09
CA LEU A 297 8.77 -6.18 9.33
C LEU A 297 9.19 -6.37 7.87
N ARG A 298 10.25 -7.15 7.61
CA ARG A 298 10.72 -7.45 6.25
C ARG A 298 9.66 -8.15 5.42
N GLU A 299 9.02 -9.18 5.98
CA GLU A 299 7.93 -9.85 5.29
C GLU A 299 6.78 -8.87 5.00
N CYS A 300 6.41 -7.99 5.93
CA CYS A 300 5.37 -6.99 5.72
C CYS A 300 5.72 -6.02 4.58
N VAL A 301 6.95 -5.52 4.58
CA VAL A 301 7.46 -4.63 3.55
C VAL A 301 7.48 -5.32 2.17
N LEU A 302 7.89 -6.58 2.10
CA LEU A 302 7.94 -7.32 0.83
C LEU A 302 6.54 -7.66 0.27
N ASP A 303 5.53 -7.75 1.13
CA ASP A 303 4.14 -7.97 0.71
C ASP A 303 3.45 -6.68 0.23
N HIS A 304 3.93 -5.51 0.68
CA HIS A 304 3.30 -4.21 0.43
C HIS A 304 4.09 -3.29 -0.51
N TRP A 305 5.32 -3.63 -0.93
CA TRP A 305 6.11 -2.81 -1.86
C TRP A 305 6.85 -3.65 -2.93
N PRO A 306 6.95 -3.14 -4.17
CA PRO A 306 7.48 -3.90 -5.30
C PRO A 306 9.01 -3.76 -5.43
N TYR A 307 9.77 -4.35 -4.50
CA TYR A 307 11.23 -4.37 -4.54
C TYR A 307 11.80 -5.28 -5.64
N ALA A 308 12.93 -4.89 -6.23
CA ALA A 308 13.61 -5.66 -7.27
C ALA A 308 14.42 -6.81 -6.67
N SER A 309 14.73 -7.82 -7.49
CA SER A 309 15.76 -8.80 -7.15
C SER A 309 17.10 -8.09 -6.93
N GLY A 310 17.82 -8.49 -5.89
CA GLY A 310 19.10 -7.92 -5.49
C GLY A 310 18.99 -6.76 -4.49
N ASP A 311 17.83 -6.14 -4.33
CA ASP A 311 17.64 -5.07 -3.35
C ASP A 311 17.88 -5.60 -1.93
N VAL A 312 18.59 -4.83 -1.10
CA VAL A 312 18.85 -5.16 0.30
C VAL A 312 17.81 -4.45 1.17
N ILE A 313 16.97 -5.24 1.85
CA ILE A 313 15.91 -4.71 2.74
C ILE A 313 16.12 -5.32 4.12
N LEU A 314 16.24 -4.49 5.16
CA LEU A 314 16.35 -4.93 6.55
C LEU A 314 17.46 -5.96 6.78
N GLY A 315 18.59 -5.76 6.10
CA GLY A 315 19.83 -6.54 6.25
C GLY A 315 20.00 -7.71 5.28
N GLU A 316 18.97 -8.06 4.50
CA GLU A 316 19.00 -9.21 3.61
C GLU A 316 18.67 -8.84 2.16
N ALA A 317 19.44 -9.37 1.22
CA ALA A 317 19.15 -9.25 -0.20
C ALA A 317 17.89 -10.04 -0.57
N LEU A 318 17.03 -9.47 -1.41
CA LEU A 318 15.87 -10.15 -1.97
C LEU A 318 16.32 -11.00 -3.17
N PRO A 319 16.30 -12.34 -3.10
CA PRO A 319 16.80 -13.16 -4.22
C PRO A 319 15.92 -13.03 -5.47
N GLN A 320 14.60 -12.97 -5.29
CA GLN A 320 13.64 -12.83 -6.38
C GLN A 320 12.53 -11.86 -5.98
N ARG A 321 12.09 -11.04 -6.94
CA ARG A 321 10.99 -10.10 -6.78
C ARG A 321 9.71 -10.88 -6.41
N ARG A 322 9.03 -10.50 -5.33
CA ARG A 322 7.74 -11.11 -4.91
C ARG A 322 6.53 -10.38 -5.50
N LYS A 323 6.58 -9.05 -5.51
CA LYS A 323 5.50 -8.19 -6.02
C LYS A 323 5.98 -7.30 -7.15
N HIS A 324 5.13 -7.17 -8.16
CA HIS A 324 5.19 -6.10 -9.12
C HIS A 324 4.16 -5.04 -8.76
N SER A 325 4.46 -3.79 -9.13
CA SER A 325 3.44 -2.79 -9.39
C SER A 325 3.23 -2.70 -10.89
N LEU A 326 2.10 -2.14 -11.33
CA LEU A 326 1.89 -1.84 -12.75
C LEU A 326 3.07 -1.06 -13.34
N ARG A 327 3.61 -0.08 -12.60
CA ARG A 327 4.79 0.70 -13.00
C ARG A 327 6.06 -0.16 -13.14
N THR A 328 6.39 -0.97 -12.13
CA THR A 328 7.64 -1.75 -12.16
C THR A 328 7.58 -2.85 -13.21
N ALA A 329 6.43 -3.52 -13.38
CA ALA A 329 6.25 -4.51 -14.44
C ALA A 329 6.35 -3.90 -15.84
N ALA A 330 5.68 -2.76 -16.07
CA ALA A 330 5.73 -2.05 -17.35
C ALA A 330 7.16 -1.68 -17.75
N SER A 331 7.92 -1.16 -16.78
CA SER A 331 9.33 -0.81 -16.97
C SER A 331 10.20 -2.03 -17.25
N GLU A 332 9.98 -3.15 -16.55
CA GLU A 332 10.80 -4.36 -16.68
C GLU A 332 10.63 -5.04 -18.04
N ILE A 333 9.39 -5.11 -18.55
CA ILE A 333 9.11 -5.75 -19.85
C ILE A 333 9.19 -4.77 -21.04
N GLY A 334 9.43 -3.48 -20.79
CA GLY A 334 9.53 -2.45 -21.83
C GLY A 334 8.21 -2.11 -22.53
N VAL A 335 7.07 -2.26 -21.85
CA VAL A 335 5.72 -2.00 -22.40
C VAL A 335 5.06 -0.84 -21.67
N GLY A 336 4.30 0.00 -22.39
CA GLY A 336 3.59 1.12 -21.76
C GLY A 336 2.55 0.66 -20.71
N ALA A 337 2.53 1.31 -19.55
CA ALA A 337 1.70 0.92 -18.40
C ALA A 337 0.21 0.73 -18.75
N LYS A 338 -0.39 1.63 -19.53
CA LYS A 338 -1.80 1.51 -19.96
C LYS A 338 -2.08 0.29 -20.83
N VAL A 339 -1.09 -0.18 -21.59
CA VAL A 339 -1.24 -1.39 -22.42
C VAL A 339 -1.14 -2.62 -21.53
N LEU A 340 -0.13 -2.66 -20.66
CA LEU A 340 0.05 -3.75 -19.69
C LEU A 340 -1.16 -3.90 -18.77
N GLU A 341 -1.74 -2.78 -18.32
CA GLU A 341 -2.95 -2.76 -17.50
C GLU A 341 -4.08 -3.59 -18.11
N HIS A 342 -4.32 -3.49 -19.41
CA HIS A 342 -5.38 -4.27 -20.07
C HIS A 342 -5.17 -5.78 -19.96
N PHE A 343 -3.93 -6.24 -20.14
CA PHE A 343 -3.59 -7.65 -19.99
C PHE A 343 -3.71 -8.13 -18.54
N LEU A 344 -3.25 -7.32 -17.59
CA LEU A 344 -3.29 -7.67 -16.17
C LEU A 344 -4.73 -7.69 -15.63
N VAL A 345 -5.59 -6.77 -16.08
CA VAL A 345 -7.02 -6.78 -15.74
C VAL A 345 -7.72 -7.99 -16.35
N GLU A 346 -7.46 -8.31 -17.62
CA GLU A 346 -8.05 -9.48 -18.29
C GLU A 346 -7.60 -10.80 -17.63
N ALA A 347 -6.36 -10.87 -17.14
CA ALA A 347 -5.83 -12.01 -16.40
C ALA A 347 -6.22 -12.04 -14.90
N GLY A 348 -6.97 -11.04 -14.42
CA GLY A 348 -7.36 -10.92 -13.02
C GLY A 348 -6.23 -10.60 -12.04
N ALA A 349 -5.06 -10.17 -12.53
CA ALA A 349 -3.91 -9.83 -11.69
C ALA A 349 -4.13 -8.56 -10.88
N ILE A 350 -4.84 -7.59 -11.48
CA ILE A 350 -5.18 -6.30 -10.85
C ILE A 350 -6.65 -5.97 -11.12
N VAL A 351 -7.25 -5.19 -10.21
CA VAL A 351 -8.63 -4.74 -10.33
C VAL A 351 -8.74 -3.62 -11.36
N ALA A 352 -9.81 -3.66 -12.17
CA ALA A 352 -10.15 -2.59 -13.09
C ALA A 352 -10.57 -1.33 -12.33
N ASN A 353 -10.15 -0.14 -12.81
CA ASN A 353 -10.47 1.15 -12.18
C ASN A 353 -10.03 1.28 -10.71
N ASP A 354 -8.97 0.57 -10.31
CA ASP A 354 -8.32 0.80 -9.03
C ASP A 354 -7.85 2.27 -8.94
N PRO A 355 -8.32 3.06 -7.96
CA PRO A 355 -8.01 4.48 -7.86
C PRO A 355 -6.57 4.76 -7.43
N ARG A 356 -5.84 3.73 -6.95
CA ARG A 356 -4.47 3.87 -6.50
C ARG A 356 -3.53 4.15 -7.68
N PRO A 357 -2.41 4.86 -7.45
CA PRO A 357 -1.43 5.13 -8.49
C PRO A 357 -0.77 3.83 -9.00
N ASP A 358 -0.27 3.85 -10.23
CA ASP A 358 0.36 2.69 -10.90
C ASP A 358 1.50 2.06 -10.09
N SER A 359 2.17 2.80 -9.21
CA SER A 359 3.21 2.29 -8.31
C SER A 359 2.67 1.50 -7.10
N ARG A 360 1.38 1.61 -6.80
CA ARG A 360 0.68 0.96 -5.67
C ARG A 360 -0.35 -0.08 -6.11
N ARG A 361 -0.57 -0.23 -7.42
CA ARG A 361 -1.37 -1.32 -8.02
C ARG A 361 -0.52 -2.57 -8.10
N LEU A 362 -0.49 -3.32 -6.99
CA LEU A 362 0.40 -4.47 -6.81
C LEU A 362 -0.25 -5.77 -7.26
N PHE A 363 0.58 -6.69 -7.75
CA PHE A 363 0.21 -8.07 -8.07
C PHE A 363 1.41 -9.00 -7.85
N ASP A 364 1.12 -10.30 -7.82
CA ASP A 364 2.14 -11.33 -7.59
C ASP A 364 3.08 -11.48 -8.80
N ALA A 365 4.40 -11.39 -8.57
CA ALA A 365 5.35 -11.44 -9.67
C ALA A 365 5.50 -12.87 -10.24
N HIS A 366 5.58 -13.86 -9.36
CA HIS A 366 5.77 -15.26 -9.75
C HIS A 366 4.54 -15.82 -10.47
N ALA A 367 3.33 -15.54 -9.96
CA ALA A 367 2.09 -16.06 -10.54
C ALA A 367 1.83 -15.59 -11.99
N TYR A 368 2.39 -14.43 -12.39
CA TYR A 368 2.18 -13.83 -13.71
C TYR A 368 3.44 -13.77 -14.58
N THR A 369 4.49 -14.52 -14.23
CA THR A 369 5.77 -14.52 -14.96
C THR A 369 5.60 -14.88 -16.44
N ASP A 370 4.84 -15.94 -16.76
CA ASP A 370 4.62 -16.38 -18.15
C ASP A 370 3.88 -15.32 -18.97
N LEU A 371 2.90 -14.64 -18.36
CA LEU A 371 2.16 -13.55 -18.99
C LEU A 371 3.09 -12.37 -19.32
N LEU A 372 3.93 -11.98 -18.36
CA LEU A 372 4.89 -10.89 -18.54
C LEU A 372 5.94 -11.20 -19.62
N ALA A 373 6.38 -12.46 -19.72
CA ALA A 373 7.29 -12.91 -20.77
C ALA A 373 6.62 -12.93 -22.16
N GLU A 374 5.33 -13.26 -22.22
CA GLU A 374 4.57 -13.36 -23.46
C GLU A 374 4.27 -11.99 -24.10
N ILE A 375 3.83 -11.00 -23.31
CA ILE A 375 3.30 -9.72 -23.82
C ILE A 375 4.25 -9.02 -24.81
N PRO A 376 5.58 -8.91 -24.54
CA PRO A 376 6.51 -8.26 -25.47
C PRO A 376 6.65 -8.97 -26.83
N THR A 377 6.30 -10.26 -26.90
CA THR A 377 6.39 -11.06 -28.14
C THR A 377 5.18 -10.89 -29.05
N LEU A 378 4.10 -10.26 -28.57
CA LEU A 378 2.87 -10.09 -29.33
C LEU A 378 3.05 -9.08 -30.46
N VAL A 379 2.39 -9.36 -31.59
CA VAL A 379 2.52 -8.57 -32.80
C VAL A 379 1.21 -7.95 -33.28
N GLY A 380 1.35 -6.90 -34.08
CA GLY A 380 0.22 -6.25 -34.74
C GLY A 380 -0.29 -7.03 -35.96
N PRO A 381 -1.46 -6.64 -36.51
CA PRO A 381 -2.07 -7.33 -37.66
C PRO A 381 -1.21 -7.37 -38.93
N ILE A 382 -0.24 -6.46 -39.10
CA ILE A 382 0.64 -6.48 -40.28
C ILE A 382 1.64 -7.63 -40.20
N ALA A 383 2.39 -7.72 -39.10
CA ALA A 383 3.37 -8.77 -38.88
C ALA A 383 2.71 -10.15 -38.81
N MET A 384 1.54 -10.27 -38.17
CA MET A 384 0.77 -11.52 -38.14
C MET A 384 0.46 -12.04 -39.55
N ARG A 385 -0.04 -11.17 -40.44
CA ARG A 385 -0.35 -11.49 -41.83
C ARG A 385 0.88 -11.91 -42.62
N GLN A 386 2.00 -11.22 -42.43
CA GLN A 386 3.25 -11.56 -43.10
C GLN A 386 3.76 -12.93 -42.63
N ALA A 387 3.69 -13.23 -41.34
CA ALA A 387 4.17 -14.49 -40.78
C ALA A 387 3.34 -15.70 -41.23
N MET A 388 2.01 -15.58 -41.27
CA MET A 388 1.14 -16.68 -41.70
C MET A 388 0.83 -16.70 -43.21
N GLY A 389 1.37 -15.74 -43.97
CA GLY A 389 1.08 -15.58 -45.41
C GLY A 389 -0.41 -15.39 -45.72
N ALA A 390 -1.08 -14.50 -44.98
CA ALA A 390 -2.50 -14.18 -45.17
C ALA A 390 -2.72 -12.73 -45.62
N THR A 391 -3.77 -12.50 -46.41
CA THR A 391 -4.25 -11.16 -46.75
C THR A 391 -5.00 -10.51 -45.58
N LYS A 392 -5.26 -9.20 -45.67
CA LYS A 392 -6.04 -8.48 -44.65
C LYS A 392 -7.46 -9.03 -44.48
N MET A 393 -8.12 -9.36 -45.59
CA MET A 393 -9.47 -9.88 -45.57
C MET A 393 -9.53 -11.30 -45.01
N GLU A 394 -8.50 -12.11 -45.25
CA GLU A 394 -8.38 -13.45 -44.68
C GLU A 394 -8.22 -13.41 -43.17
N LEU A 395 -7.33 -12.55 -42.65
CA LEU A 395 -7.20 -12.39 -41.19
C LEU A 395 -8.51 -11.93 -40.54
N ILE A 396 -9.24 -10.99 -41.17
CA ILE A 396 -10.56 -10.55 -40.67
C ILE A 396 -11.56 -11.70 -40.68
N ALA A 397 -11.62 -12.49 -41.76
CA ALA A 397 -12.54 -13.61 -41.88
C ALA A 397 -12.22 -14.72 -40.87
N LEU A 398 -10.94 -15.08 -40.70
CA LEU A 398 -10.49 -16.05 -39.70
C LEU A 398 -10.82 -15.61 -38.27
N THR A 399 -10.66 -14.32 -37.97
CA THR A 399 -11.01 -13.77 -36.66
C THR A 399 -12.52 -13.76 -36.44
N GLY A 400 -13.30 -13.36 -37.47
CA GLY A 400 -14.76 -13.29 -37.40
C GLY A 400 -15.44 -14.65 -37.26
N ALA A 401 -14.86 -15.68 -37.88
CA ALA A 401 -15.29 -17.07 -37.75
C ALA A 401 -14.69 -17.77 -36.50
N ASP A 402 -13.97 -17.02 -35.64
CA ASP A 402 -13.38 -17.51 -34.39
C ASP A 402 -12.37 -18.67 -34.54
N LEU A 403 -11.85 -18.83 -35.76
CA LEU A 403 -10.85 -19.82 -36.17
C LEU A 403 -9.42 -19.41 -35.76
N LEU A 404 -9.18 -18.10 -35.69
CA LEU A 404 -7.93 -17.54 -35.18
C LEU A 404 -8.27 -16.47 -34.15
N ARG A 405 -7.94 -16.74 -32.88
CA ARG A 405 -8.30 -15.87 -31.76
C ARG A 405 -7.12 -15.02 -31.34
N PRO A 406 -7.26 -13.69 -31.25
CA PRO A 406 -6.21 -12.86 -30.67
C PRO A 406 -6.06 -13.16 -29.17
N ARG A 407 -4.88 -12.91 -28.62
CA ARG A 407 -4.56 -13.06 -27.19
C ARG A 407 -5.49 -12.23 -26.30
N THR A 408 -5.86 -11.05 -26.78
CA THR A 408 -6.76 -10.11 -26.11
C THR A 408 -7.72 -9.51 -27.14
N ARG A 409 -8.96 -9.29 -26.74
CA ARG A 409 -9.98 -8.62 -27.56
C ARG A 409 -10.10 -7.12 -27.22
N VAL A 410 -9.25 -6.59 -26.36
CA VAL A 410 -9.26 -5.18 -25.97
C VAL A 410 -8.87 -4.30 -27.16
N LYS A 411 -9.83 -3.51 -27.66
CA LYS A 411 -9.65 -2.66 -28.87
C LYS A 411 -8.48 -1.66 -28.78
N LYS A 412 -8.07 -1.27 -27.57
CA LYS A 412 -6.96 -0.33 -27.34
C LYS A 412 -5.58 -0.97 -27.50
N VAL A 413 -5.49 -2.31 -27.48
CA VAL A 413 -4.23 -3.04 -27.67
C VAL A 413 -3.97 -3.23 -29.16
N LYS A 414 -2.87 -2.64 -29.65
CA LYS A 414 -2.52 -2.67 -31.08
C LYS A 414 -1.86 -3.97 -31.53
N ASN A 415 -1.23 -4.70 -30.60
CA ASN A 415 -0.50 -5.93 -30.86
C ASN A 415 -1.13 -7.11 -30.11
N PRO A 416 -2.23 -7.68 -30.59
CA PRO A 416 -2.95 -8.71 -29.84
C PRO A 416 -2.61 -10.14 -30.31
N TRP A 417 -1.70 -10.33 -31.28
CA TRP A 417 -1.52 -11.63 -31.94
C TRP A 417 -0.26 -12.37 -31.50
N ARG A 418 -0.39 -13.68 -31.32
CA ARG A 418 0.75 -14.60 -31.28
C ARG A 418 1.02 -15.12 -32.68
N ILE A 419 2.26 -14.97 -33.16
CA ILE A 419 2.66 -15.49 -34.47
C ILE A 419 2.50 -17.02 -34.53
N SER A 420 2.81 -17.71 -33.42
CA SER A 420 2.69 -19.17 -33.31
C SER A 420 1.30 -19.67 -33.68
N ASP A 421 0.24 -19.00 -33.23
CA ASP A 421 -1.14 -19.42 -33.46
C ASP A 421 -1.48 -19.40 -34.96
N GLY A 422 -0.98 -18.38 -35.68
CA GLY A 422 -1.16 -18.27 -37.12
C GLY A 422 -0.40 -19.32 -37.91
N ILE A 423 0.87 -19.56 -37.53
CA ILE A 423 1.71 -20.57 -38.17
C ILE A 423 1.15 -21.98 -37.92
N LEU A 424 0.71 -22.27 -36.69
CA LEU A 424 0.09 -23.55 -36.34
C LEU A 424 -1.18 -23.80 -37.15
N LEU A 425 -2.06 -22.79 -37.28
CA LEU A 425 -3.25 -22.90 -38.12
C LEU A 425 -2.90 -23.18 -39.59
N VAL A 426 -1.90 -22.50 -40.14
CA VAL A 426 -1.46 -22.72 -41.52
C VAL A 426 -0.87 -24.11 -41.71
N ASN A 427 -0.02 -24.57 -40.79
CA ASN A 427 0.58 -25.90 -40.84
C ASN A 427 -0.47 -27.00 -40.67
N GLU A 428 -1.46 -26.78 -39.79
CA GLU A 428 -2.59 -27.69 -39.60
C GLU A 428 -3.36 -27.84 -40.91
N LEU A 429 -3.78 -26.71 -41.51
CA LEU A 429 -4.59 -26.72 -42.72
C LEU A 429 -3.82 -27.23 -43.93
N SER A 430 -2.57 -26.81 -44.13
CA SER A 430 -1.75 -27.26 -45.26
C SER A 430 -1.28 -28.72 -45.15
N SER A 431 -1.54 -29.39 -44.02
CA SER A 431 -1.18 -30.79 -43.81
C SER A 431 -1.95 -31.71 -44.76
N GLY A 432 -1.25 -32.30 -45.73
CA GLY A 432 -1.84 -33.15 -46.77
C GLY A 432 -2.30 -32.40 -48.02
N ALA A 433 -1.97 -31.11 -48.16
CA ALA A 433 -2.24 -30.35 -49.38
C ALA A 433 -1.38 -30.84 -50.56
N ILE A 434 -2.00 -31.04 -51.73
CA ILE A 434 -1.28 -31.38 -52.95
C ILE A 434 -0.73 -30.13 -53.66
N PRO A 435 0.45 -30.17 -54.29
CA PRO A 435 0.96 -29.05 -55.06
C PRO A 435 0.05 -28.72 -56.26
N VAL A 436 -0.35 -27.46 -56.38
CA VAL A 436 -1.19 -26.95 -57.48
C VAL A 436 -0.46 -25.80 -58.18
N GLN A 437 -0.45 -25.81 -59.52
CA GLN A 437 0.13 -24.72 -60.32
C GLN A 437 -0.65 -23.42 -60.11
N ALA A 438 0.03 -22.28 -60.07
CA ALA A 438 -0.57 -20.99 -59.72
C ALA A 438 -1.70 -20.56 -60.69
N GLU A 439 -1.61 -20.97 -61.95
CA GLU A 439 -2.55 -20.64 -63.03
C GLU A 439 -3.74 -21.61 -63.14
N ASP A 440 -3.80 -22.67 -62.33
CA ASP A 440 -4.88 -23.67 -62.42
C ASP A 440 -6.22 -23.07 -61.94
N THR A 441 -7.07 -22.72 -62.90
CA THR A 441 -8.38 -22.10 -62.66
C THR A 441 -9.43 -23.04 -62.05
N ARG A 442 -9.14 -24.35 -61.95
CA ARG A 442 -9.99 -25.33 -61.28
C ARG A 442 -9.90 -25.23 -59.75
N TRP A 443 -8.90 -24.52 -59.24
CA TRP A 443 -8.67 -24.32 -57.82
C TRP A 443 -8.87 -22.86 -57.45
N GLU A 444 -9.53 -22.61 -56.33
CA GLU A 444 -9.78 -21.27 -55.83
C GLU A 444 -9.45 -21.15 -54.33
N THR A 445 -9.11 -19.93 -53.89
CA THR A 445 -8.81 -19.66 -52.49
C THR A 445 -10.05 -19.80 -51.63
N LEU A 446 -9.87 -20.13 -50.35
CA LEU A 446 -10.97 -20.38 -49.40
C LEU A 446 -11.97 -19.23 -49.34
N LEU A 447 -11.52 -17.97 -49.23
CA LEU A 447 -12.42 -16.82 -49.20
C LEU A 447 -13.15 -16.58 -50.53
N ARG A 448 -12.54 -16.94 -51.67
CA ARG A 448 -13.20 -16.82 -52.98
C ARG A 448 -14.31 -17.87 -53.13
N ALA A 449 -14.04 -19.10 -52.72
CA ALA A 449 -15.04 -20.18 -52.61
C ALA A 449 -16.22 -19.75 -51.72
N CYS A 450 -15.94 -19.25 -50.52
CA CYS A 450 -16.95 -18.77 -49.58
C CYS A 450 -17.83 -17.66 -50.19
N ARG A 451 -17.24 -16.67 -50.87
CA ARG A 451 -18.02 -15.58 -51.50
C ARG A 451 -18.85 -16.05 -52.69
N ARG A 452 -18.32 -16.96 -53.50
CA ARG A 452 -18.98 -17.43 -54.73
C ARG A 452 -20.19 -18.32 -54.44
N ARG A 453 -20.11 -19.11 -53.37
CA ARG A 453 -21.13 -20.08 -52.97
C ARG A 453 -21.91 -19.71 -51.72
N GLU A 454 -21.62 -18.53 -51.15
CA GLU A 454 -22.19 -18.03 -49.89
C GLU A 454 -22.03 -18.99 -48.70
N ILE A 455 -20.92 -19.74 -48.67
CA ILE A 455 -20.58 -20.70 -47.61
C ILE A 455 -19.80 -19.98 -46.51
N ASP A 456 -20.02 -20.35 -45.24
CA ASP A 456 -19.23 -19.84 -44.12
C ASP A 456 -17.80 -20.42 -44.13
N LEU A 457 -16.82 -19.59 -43.74
CA LEU A 457 -15.43 -20.02 -43.71
C LEU A 457 -15.19 -21.13 -42.67
N GLY A 458 -15.91 -21.09 -41.54
CA GLY A 458 -15.87 -22.13 -40.52
C GLY A 458 -16.32 -23.47 -41.08
N ASP A 459 -17.44 -23.51 -41.79
CA ASP A 459 -17.97 -24.74 -42.41
C ASP A 459 -16.99 -25.33 -43.44
N LEU A 460 -16.37 -24.47 -44.24
CA LEU A 460 -15.37 -24.90 -45.22
C LEU A 460 -14.14 -25.50 -44.53
N ILE A 461 -13.65 -24.86 -43.46
CA ILE A 461 -12.51 -25.38 -42.69
C ILE A 461 -12.87 -26.69 -41.95
N THR A 462 -14.08 -26.83 -41.42
CA THR A 462 -14.54 -28.08 -40.81
C THR A 462 -14.50 -29.23 -41.81
N ARG A 463 -14.97 -29.02 -43.05
CA ARG A 463 -14.89 -30.02 -44.13
C ARG A 463 -13.44 -30.40 -44.49
N ILE A 464 -12.54 -29.43 -44.46
CA ILE A 464 -11.10 -29.67 -44.66
C ILE A 464 -10.54 -30.54 -43.52
N ARG A 465 -10.88 -30.23 -42.27
CA ARG A 465 -10.48 -31.01 -41.09
C ARG A 465 -11.03 -32.44 -41.10
N ASP A 466 -12.25 -32.61 -41.59
CA ASP A 466 -12.92 -33.90 -41.75
C ASP A 466 -12.39 -34.71 -42.95
N LYS A 467 -11.41 -34.17 -43.70
CA LYS A 467 -10.85 -34.75 -44.93
C LYS A 467 -11.91 -35.07 -45.99
N SER A 468 -13.04 -34.36 -45.96
CA SER A 468 -14.14 -34.56 -46.88
C SER A 468 -13.94 -33.84 -48.22
N MET A 469 -12.79 -33.20 -48.43
CA MET A 469 -12.42 -32.57 -49.70
C MET A 469 -10.89 -32.56 -49.89
N PRO A 470 -10.41 -32.61 -51.14
CA PRO A 470 -8.99 -32.44 -51.45
C PRO A 470 -8.58 -31.00 -51.16
N LEU A 471 -7.37 -30.82 -50.63
CA LEU A 471 -6.79 -29.50 -50.41
C LEU A 471 -5.55 -29.33 -51.29
N GLY A 472 -5.37 -28.14 -51.85
CA GLY A 472 -4.21 -27.80 -52.67
C GLY A 472 -3.40 -26.68 -52.05
N GLN A 473 -2.09 -26.68 -52.31
CA GLN A 473 -1.20 -25.56 -52.02
C GLN A 473 -0.64 -25.01 -53.33
N ARG A 474 -0.85 -23.72 -53.59
CA ARG A 474 -0.32 -23.05 -54.78
C ARG A 474 1.20 -22.99 -54.76
N THR A 475 1.83 -23.43 -55.84
CA THR A 475 3.29 -23.29 -56.04
C THR A 475 3.65 -21.81 -56.15
N GLY A 476 4.57 -21.34 -55.30
CA GLY A 476 5.03 -19.94 -55.28
C GLY A 476 4.25 -19.02 -54.32
N GLU A 477 3.09 -19.44 -53.81
CA GLU A 477 2.33 -18.71 -52.78
C GLU A 477 2.32 -19.53 -51.48
N ALA A 478 3.26 -19.24 -50.58
CA ALA A 478 3.32 -19.87 -49.26
C ALA A 478 2.33 -19.22 -48.27
N GLY A 479 1.93 -19.98 -47.26
CA GLY A 479 1.05 -19.53 -46.19
C GLY A 479 -0.44 -19.70 -46.51
N PHE A 480 -1.30 -19.09 -45.69
CA PHE A 480 -2.75 -19.28 -45.73
C PHE A 480 -3.37 -18.92 -47.09
N HIS A 481 -2.87 -17.86 -47.74
CA HIS A 481 -3.41 -17.41 -49.04
C HIS A 481 -3.22 -18.44 -50.15
N GLY A 482 -2.13 -19.22 -50.07
CA GLY A 482 -1.82 -20.27 -51.03
C GLY A 482 -2.69 -21.52 -50.90
N ILE A 483 -3.47 -21.64 -49.83
CA ILE A 483 -4.37 -22.77 -49.59
C ILE A 483 -5.60 -22.63 -50.50
N VAL A 484 -5.82 -23.65 -51.33
CA VAL A 484 -6.89 -23.68 -52.33
C VAL A 484 -7.71 -24.95 -52.26
N VAL A 485 -8.96 -24.85 -52.70
CA VAL A 485 -9.91 -25.97 -52.79
C VAL A 485 -10.40 -26.15 -54.23
N PRO A 486 -10.74 -27.38 -54.66
CA PRO A 486 -11.25 -27.64 -55.99
C PRO A 486 -12.64 -27.03 -56.14
N ARG A 487 -12.82 -26.28 -57.22
CA ARG A 487 -14.07 -25.56 -57.50
C ARG A 487 -15.27 -26.50 -57.62
N SER A 488 -15.07 -27.70 -58.20
CA SER A 488 -16.10 -28.74 -58.34
C SER A 488 -16.58 -29.29 -57.00
N GLU A 489 -15.69 -29.46 -56.03
CA GLU A 489 -16.03 -29.95 -54.68
C GLU A 489 -16.81 -28.90 -53.90
N VAL A 490 -16.41 -27.62 -54.02
CA VAL A 490 -17.18 -26.51 -53.45
C VAL A 490 -18.56 -26.36 -54.12
N ASP A 491 -18.66 -26.64 -55.42
CA ASP A 491 -19.94 -26.62 -56.15
C ASP A 491 -20.89 -27.75 -55.74
N ALA A 492 -20.34 -28.90 -55.35
CA ALA A 492 -21.08 -30.03 -54.81
C ALA A 492 -21.60 -29.79 -53.39
N ILE A 493 -21.06 -28.78 -52.67
CA ILE A 493 -21.65 -28.33 -51.41
C ILE A 493 -23.00 -27.69 -51.73
N ALA A 494 -24.07 -28.39 -51.33
CA ALA A 494 -25.41 -27.84 -51.34
C ALA A 494 -25.38 -26.52 -50.52
N PRO A 495 -25.83 -25.39 -51.09
CA PRO A 495 -26.00 -24.19 -50.29
C PRO A 495 -26.92 -24.56 -49.14
N MET A 496 -26.43 -24.43 -47.91
CA MET A 496 -27.31 -24.55 -46.76
C MET A 496 -28.44 -23.54 -46.97
N PRO A 497 -29.71 -23.89 -46.68
CA PRO A 497 -30.71 -22.86 -46.51
C PRO A 497 -30.17 -21.98 -45.39
N ARG A 498 -29.67 -20.79 -45.73
CA ARG A 498 -29.67 -19.71 -44.76
C ARG A 498 -31.10 -19.69 -44.25
N ALA A 499 -31.28 -19.79 -42.95
CA ALA A 499 -32.52 -19.36 -42.33
C ALA A 499 -32.72 -17.92 -42.83
N ILE A 500 -33.47 -17.79 -43.92
CA ILE A 500 -34.20 -16.59 -44.22
C ILE A 500 -35.04 -16.48 -42.96
N ALA A 501 -34.71 -15.50 -42.13
CA ALA A 501 -35.70 -14.98 -41.21
C ALA A 501 -36.83 -14.52 -42.14
N GLU A 502 -37.77 -15.43 -42.37
CA GLU A 502 -38.98 -15.21 -43.13
C GLU A 502 -39.65 -13.98 -42.54
N ASP A 503 -39.97 -13.04 -43.43
CA ASP A 503 -41.10 -12.14 -43.35
C ASP A 503 -41.48 -11.67 -41.95
N ALA A 504 -40.73 -10.69 -41.46
CA ALA A 504 -41.32 -9.62 -40.67
C ALA A 504 -41.17 -8.30 -41.43
N SER A 505 -41.76 -8.22 -42.61
CA SER A 505 -42.40 -6.96 -43.02
C SER A 505 -43.79 -6.90 -42.36
N GLU A 506 -43.85 -7.07 -41.05
CA GLU A 506 -44.78 -6.24 -40.29
C GLU A 506 -44.27 -4.83 -40.52
N GLU A 507 -45.12 -3.95 -41.04
CA GLU A 507 -44.86 -2.51 -41.07
C GLU A 507 -44.55 -2.08 -39.63
N LEU A 508 -43.28 -2.13 -39.22
CA LEU A 508 -42.84 -1.66 -37.91
C LEU A 508 -43.30 -0.20 -37.83
N PRO A 509 -44.32 0.11 -37.01
CA PRO A 509 -44.83 1.47 -36.95
C PRO A 509 -43.69 2.35 -36.43
N GLY A 510 -43.38 3.41 -37.17
CA GLY A 510 -42.28 4.29 -36.83
C GLY A 510 -41.44 4.72 -38.02
N MET A 511 -40.31 5.33 -37.70
CA MET A 511 -39.38 5.82 -38.71
C MET A 511 -37.93 5.84 -38.20
N ALA A 512 -36.99 6.06 -39.11
CA ALA A 512 -35.60 6.28 -38.76
C ALA A 512 -35.42 7.49 -37.84
N ALA A 513 -34.53 7.40 -36.83
CA ALA A 513 -34.23 8.51 -35.93
C ALA A 513 -33.78 9.79 -36.67
N ALA A 514 -33.02 9.65 -37.76
CA ALA A 514 -32.61 10.77 -38.60
C ALA A 514 -33.80 11.43 -39.32
N GLU A 515 -34.85 10.67 -39.65
CA GLU A 515 -36.06 11.16 -40.29
C GLU A 515 -36.95 11.89 -39.28
N PHE A 516 -37.14 11.30 -38.10
CA PHE A 516 -37.86 11.95 -37.00
C PHE A 516 -37.17 13.25 -36.57
N GLY A 517 -35.84 13.25 -36.42
CA GLY A 517 -35.06 14.45 -36.12
C GLY A 517 -35.32 15.60 -37.10
N ARG A 518 -35.42 15.30 -38.41
CA ARG A 518 -35.78 16.32 -39.43
C ARG A 518 -37.20 16.83 -39.26
N SER A 519 -38.16 15.96 -38.93
CA SER A 519 -39.57 16.32 -38.71
C SER A 519 -39.74 17.29 -37.54
N VAL A 520 -38.95 17.13 -36.47
CA VAL A 520 -38.96 18.02 -35.30
C VAL A 520 -38.00 19.20 -35.43
N GLY A 521 -37.42 19.45 -36.61
CA GLY A 521 -36.57 20.62 -36.86
C GLY A 521 -35.13 20.51 -36.36
N LEU A 522 -34.67 19.33 -35.98
CA LEU A 522 -33.28 19.02 -35.62
C LEU A 522 -32.55 18.46 -36.84
N ARG A 523 -32.30 19.34 -37.81
CA ARG A 523 -31.78 18.99 -39.14
C ARG A 523 -30.25 18.85 -39.19
N ASP A 524 -29.56 19.21 -38.11
CA ASP A 524 -28.10 19.30 -38.07
C ASP A 524 -27.48 17.92 -37.81
N GLY A 525 -27.08 17.23 -38.89
CA GLY A 525 -25.88 16.39 -39.02
C GLY A 525 -25.52 15.34 -37.95
N GLY A 526 -26.37 15.01 -36.98
CA GLY A 526 -26.06 14.11 -35.88
C GLY A 526 -26.51 14.59 -34.49
N VAL A 527 -27.02 15.80 -34.34
CA VAL A 527 -27.47 16.37 -33.05
C VAL A 527 -28.52 15.48 -32.38
N PHE A 528 -29.54 15.04 -33.12
CA PHE A 528 -30.56 14.14 -32.59
C PHE A 528 -30.00 12.76 -32.20
N GLN A 529 -29.02 12.27 -32.96
CA GLN A 529 -28.33 11.01 -32.64
C GLN A 529 -27.49 11.16 -31.37
N SER A 530 -26.82 12.29 -31.16
CA SER A 530 -26.06 12.56 -29.94
C SER A 530 -26.96 12.62 -28.69
N MET A 531 -28.22 13.07 -28.80
CA MET A 531 -29.18 13.01 -27.70
C MET A 531 -29.57 11.57 -27.33
N ILE A 532 -29.71 10.69 -28.34
CA ILE A 532 -29.98 9.25 -28.13
C ILE A 532 -28.78 8.58 -27.47
N GLU A 533 -27.56 8.84 -27.98
CA GLU A 533 -26.32 8.25 -27.44
C GLU A 533 -26.00 8.72 -26.03
N ALA A 534 -26.39 9.94 -25.68
CA ALA A 534 -26.29 10.49 -24.33
C ALA A 534 -27.42 10.02 -23.39
N GLY A 535 -28.40 9.23 -23.89
CA GLY A 535 -29.47 8.65 -23.10
C GLY A 535 -30.65 9.57 -22.80
N TYR A 536 -30.71 10.77 -23.40
CA TYR A 536 -31.81 11.73 -23.17
C TYR A 536 -33.06 11.42 -23.98
N VAL A 537 -32.93 10.69 -25.09
CA VAL A 537 -34.05 10.30 -25.95
C VAL A 537 -34.05 8.78 -26.12
N PRO A 538 -35.12 8.08 -25.76
CA PRO A 538 -35.20 6.64 -25.98
C PRO A 538 -35.32 6.33 -27.48
N ALA A 539 -34.55 5.34 -27.94
CA ALA A 539 -34.63 4.83 -29.30
C ALA A 539 -34.26 3.34 -29.33
N SER A 540 -34.92 2.59 -30.21
CA SER A 540 -34.63 1.16 -30.41
C SER A 540 -33.50 1.00 -31.42
N LYS A 541 -32.53 0.12 -31.16
CA LYS A 541 -31.51 -0.24 -32.17
C LYS A 541 -32.03 -1.39 -33.01
N ILE A 542 -32.23 -1.16 -34.30
CA ILE A 542 -32.61 -2.20 -35.25
C ILE A 542 -31.49 -2.39 -36.29
N ILE A 543 -31.42 -3.59 -36.88
CA ILE A 543 -30.60 -3.81 -38.07
C ILE A 543 -31.48 -3.52 -39.26
N ASN A 544 -31.12 -2.52 -40.08
CA ASN A 544 -31.88 -2.20 -41.27
C ASN A 544 -31.92 -3.44 -42.19
N PRO A 545 -33.11 -3.99 -42.52
CA PRO A 545 -33.21 -5.27 -43.22
C PRO A 545 -32.60 -5.24 -44.62
N ARG A 546 -32.58 -4.06 -45.27
CA ARG A 546 -32.05 -3.84 -46.61
C ARG A 546 -30.54 -3.55 -46.64
N THR A 547 -30.03 -2.77 -45.69
CA THR A 547 -28.61 -2.35 -45.69
C THR A 547 -27.74 -3.14 -44.71
N LYS A 548 -28.35 -3.98 -43.85
CA LYS A 548 -27.72 -4.76 -42.78
C LYS A 548 -26.85 -3.94 -41.82
N ARG A 549 -27.04 -2.62 -41.77
CA ARG A 549 -26.36 -1.71 -40.85
C ARG A 549 -27.23 -1.46 -39.61
N PRO A 550 -26.64 -1.38 -38.40
CA PRO A 550 -27.37 -0.97 -37.21
C PRO A 550 -27.81 0.49 -37.36
N GLN A 551 -29.07 0.77 -37.06
CA GLN A 551 -29.69 2.08 -37.15
C GLN A 551 -30.63 2.30 -35.96
N TYR A 552 -30.71 3.53 -35.47
CA TYR A 552 -31.70 3.91 -34.45
C TYR A 552 -33.10 4.10 -35.08
N TRP A 553 -34.11 3.46 -34.47
CA TRP A 553 -35.51 3.47 -34.87
C TRP A 553 -36.38 4.14 -33.81
N MET A 554 -37.29 4.99 -34.26
CA MET A 554 -38.24 5.70 -33.41
C MET A 554 -39.61 5.03 -33.56
N THR A 555 -40.03 4.30 -32.54
CA THR A 555 -41.41 3.81 -32.40
C THR A 555 -42.34 4.97 -32.03
N PRO A 556 -43.67 4.85 -32.22
CA PRO A 556 -44.64 5.83 -31.74
C PRO A 556 -44.44 6.24 -30.28
N GLU A 557 -44.15 5.28 -29.41
CA GLU A 557 -43.90 5.53 -27.97
C GLU A 557 -42.65 6.38 -27.73
N ASN A 558 -41.57 6.11 -28.46
CA ASN A 558 -40.33 6.90 -28.39
C ASN A 558 -40.56 8.33 -28.89
N MET A 559 -41.33 8.47 -29.98
CA MET A 559 -41.70 9.78 -30.53
C MET A 559 -42.56 10.60 -29.55
N ASP A 560 -43.52 9.96 -28.88
CA ASP A 560 -44.37 10.62 -27.89
C ASP A 560 -43.61 10.96 -26.61
N THR A 561 -42.67 10.10 -26.18
CA THR A 561 -41.79 10.40 -25.05
C THR A 561 -40.95 11.65 -25.32
N PHE A 562 -40.36 11.74 -26.53
CA PHE A 562 -39.66 12.95 -26.95
C PHE A 562 -40.58 14.17 -26.93
N ARG A 563 -41.79 14.07 -27.50
CA ARG A 563 -42.76 15.17 -27.55
C ARG A 563 -43.26 15.61 -26.18
N ARG A 564 -43.26 14.74 -25.17
CA ARG A 564 -43.62 15.08 -23.79
C ARG A 564 -42.50 15.81 -23.06
N GLN A 565 -41.25 15.43 -23.28
CA GLN A 565 -40.11 15.98 -22.54
C GLN A 565 -39.50 17.21 -23.21
N PHE A 566 -39.51 17.25 -24.54
CA PHE A 566 -38.79 18.26 -25.31
C PHE A 566 -39.70 19.00 -26.28
N ALA A 567 -39.40 20.28 -26.47
CA ALA A 567 -40.03 21.14 -27.45
C ALA A 567 -38.97 21.78 -28.35
N THR A 568 -39.25 21.87 -29.65
CA THR A 568 -38.44 22.62 -30.61
C THR A 568 -39.29 23.73 -31.22
N LEU A 569 -38.66 24.72 -31.85
CA LEU A 569 -39.40 25.75 -32.57
C LEU A 569 -40.31 25.19 -33.68
N THR A 570 -39.99 24.01 -34.23
CA THR A 570 -40.79 23.37 -35.27
C THR A 570 -41.99 22.65 -34.66
N THR A 571 -41.82 21.93 -33.54
CA THR A 571 -42.96 21.28 -32.86
C THR A 571 -43.92 22.32 -32.29
N LEU A 572 -43.40 23.40 -31.68
CA LEU A 572 -44.22 24.49 -31.13
C LEU A 572 -44.99 25.24 -32.22
N ALA A 573 -44.39 25.47 -33.38
CA ALA A 573 -45.08 26.12 -34.50
C ALA A 573 -46.23 25.25 -35.04
N ALA A 574 -46.01 23.92 -35.11
CA ALA A 574 -47.04 22.97 -35.51
C ALA A 574 -48.18 22.88 -34.47
N GLU A 575 -47.85 22.92 -33.18
CA GLU A 575 -48.83 22.81 -32.08
C GLU A 575 -49.64 24.10 -31.86
N THR A 576 -49.02 25.27 -31.98
CA THR A 576 -49.65 26.57 -31.64
C THR A 576 -50.19 27.33 -32.85
N GLY A 577 -49.85 26.92 -34.08
CA GLY A 577 -50.15 27.66 -35.30
C GLY A 577 -49.42 29.00 -35.44
N GLN A 578 -48.55 29.36 -34.49
CA GLN A 578 -47.83 30.64 -34.50
C GLN A 578 -46.58 30.59 -35.38
N HIS A 579 -46.25 31.72 -36.02
CA HIS A 579 -45.06 31.81 -36.86
C HIS A 579 -43.76 31.63 -36.05
N ARG A 580 -42.80 30.89 -36.62
CA ARG A 580 -41.56 30.46 -35.95
C ARG A 580 -40.74 31.61 -35.35
N ASN A 581 -40.73 32.78 -35.99
CA ASN A 581 -40.02 33.97 -35.49
C ASN A 581 -40.71 34.60 -34.26
N SER A 582 -42.04 34.55 -34.19
CA SER A 582 -42.80 35.04 -33.04
C SER A 582 -42.56 34.16 -31.81
N LEU A 583 -42.56 32.84 -31.99
CA LEU A 583 -42.22 31.88 -30.93
C LEU A 583 -40.77 32.06 -30.45
N LYS A 584 -39.82 32.25 -31.38
CA LYS A 584 -38.41 32.53 -31.04
C LYS A 584 -38.27 33.81 -30.21
N GLY A 585 -39.00 34.86 -30.56
CA GLY A 585 -39.02 36.13 -29.81
C GLY A 585 -39.59 35.96 -28.40
N ARG A 586 -40.71 35.24 -28.26
CA ARG A 586 -41.33 34.95 -26.96
C ARG A 586 -40.41 34.14 -26.05
N ILE A 587 -39.82 33.06 -26.55
CA ILE A 587 -38.86 32.22 -25.80
C ILE A 587 -37.64 33.05 -25.35
N ALA A 588 -37.11 33.92 -26.23
CA ALA A 588 -36.00 34.81 -25.89
C ALA A 588 -36.39 35.83 -24.80
N SER A 589 -37.59 36.43 -24.89
CA SER A 589 -38.10 37.37 -23.88
C SER A 589 -38.36 36.71 -22.52
N GLY A 590 -38.77 35.44 -22.53
CA GLY A 590 -38.99 34.62 -21.34
C GLY A 590 -37.73 34.04 -20.71
N ARG A 591 -36.55 34.29 -21.30
CA ARG A 591 -35.23 33.78 -20.85
C ARG A 591 -35.18 32.25 -20.64
N VAL A 592 -35.97 31.49 -21.39
CA VAL A 592 -35.92 30.01 -21.32
C VAL A 592 -34.63 29.53 -21.97
N ALA A 593 -33.79 28.85 -21.19
CA ALA A 593 -32.54 28.30 -21.66
C ALA A 593 -32.77 27.12 -22.61
N ARG A 594 -31.86 26.94 -23.57
CA ARG A 594 -31.81 25.71 -24.37
C ARG A 594 -31.44 24.54 -23.47
N PHE A 595 -31.87 23.35 -23.87
CA PHE A 595 -31.47 22.12 -23.22
C PHE A 595 -29.98 21.86 -23.47
N SER A 596 -29.15 22.14 -22.46
CA SER A 596 -27.69 21.94 -22.50
C SER A 596 -27.15 21.36 -21.19
N PRO A 597 -27.46 20.09 -20.86
CA PRO A 597 -26.90 19.44 -19.68
C PRO A 597 -25.36 19.38 -19.79
N GLU A 598 -24.67 19.68 -18.69
CA GLU A 598 -23.21 19.74 -18.59
C GLU A 598 -22.54 20.69 -19.62
N GLY A 599 -23.27 21.71 -20.08
CA GLY A 599 -22.77 22.71 -21.04
C GLY A 599 -22.69 22.22 -22.49
N ARG A 600 -23.25 21.06 -22.80
CA ARG A 600 -23.25 20.48 -24.15
C ARG A 600 -24.46 20.98 -24.95
N ASP A 601 -24.24 21.65 -26.07
CA ASP A 601 -25.32 22.20 -26.91
C ASP A 601 -25.92 21.12 -27.82
N PHE A 602 -27.22 20.85 -27.68
CA PHE A 602 -28.00 19.95 -28.53
C PHE A 602 -28.90 20.70 -29.52
N GLY A 603 -28.54 21.94 -29.85
CA GLY A 603 -29.27 22.78 -30.80
C GLY A 603 -30.49 23.46 -30.18
N ALA A 604 -31.44 23.89 -31.02
CA ALA A 604 -32.63 24.63 -30.58
C ALA A 604 -33.73 23.72 -29.98
N VAL A 605 -33.36 22.93 -28.96
CA VAL A 605 -34.23 22.09 -28.14
C VAL A 605 -34.40 22.73 -26.77
N TYR A 606 -35.61 22.65 -26.22
CA TYR A 606 -35.97 23.19 -24.90
C TYR A 606 -36.70 22.11 -24.10
N LEU A 607 -36.64 22.18 -22.77
CA LEU A 607 -37.53 21.36 -21.94
C LEU A 607 -38.96 21.84 -22.13
N ARG A 608 -39.88 20.89 -22.34
CA ARG A 608 -41.27 21.21 -22.68
C ARG A 608 -41.97 21.97 -21.55
N ASP A 609 -41.74 21.57 -20.31
CA ASP A 609 -42.35 22.21 -19.13
C ASP A 609 -42.00 23.70 -19.02
N ASP A 610 -40.77 24.08 -19.34
CA ASP A 610 -40.31 25.47 -19.29
C ASP A 610 -40.97 26.33 -20.36
N VAL A 611 -41.18 25.75 -21.55
CA VAL A 611 -41.82 26.42 -22.67
C VAL A 611 -43.34 26.49 -22.48
N ILE A 612 -43.97 25.44 -21.98
CA ILE A 612 -45.40 25.40 -21.66
C ILE A 612 -45.75 26.47 -20.63
N LYS A 613 -44.99 26.56 -19.53
CA LYS A 613 -45.18 27.61 -18.51
C LYS A 613 -45.08 29.01 -19.07
N LEU A 614 -44.17 29.24 -20.03
CA LEU A 614 -44.00 30.53 -20.67
C LEU A 614 -45.13 30.87 -21.66
N LEU A 615 -45.59 29.88 -22.42
CA LEU A 615 -46.57 30.09 -23.49
C LEU A 615 -48.02 30.02 -23.00
N GLY A 616 -48.26 29.51 -21.79
CA GLY A 616 -49.61 29.36 -21.21
C GLY A 616 -50.42 28.27 -21.92
N LEU A 617 -49.75 27.21 -22.37
CA LEU A 617 -50.37 26.09 -23.07
C LEU A 617 -50.60 24.96 -22.06
N GLU A 618 -51.84 24.62 -21.71
CA GLU A 618 -52.12 23.42 -20.89
C GLU A 618 -51.89 22.12 -21.68
#